data_AF-A0A221UYF7-F1
#
_entry.id   AF-A0A221UYF7-F1
#
_cell.length_a   1.000
_cell.length_b   1.000
_cell.length_c   1.000
_cell.angle_alpha   90.00
_cell.angle_beta   90.00
_cell.angle_gamma   90.00
#
_symmetry.space_group_name_H-M   'P 1'
#
loop_
_entity.id
_entity.type
_entity.pdbx_description
1 polymer ?
#
loop_
_entity_poly.entity_id
_entity_poly.type
_entity_poly.pdbx_seq_one_letter_code
_entity_poly.pdbx_strand_id
1 'polypeptide(L)'
;MSGLTIKGEDWDNKVNDCACGSGRLLLSANKFTKDMYHIGQDIDMICAKMAAINLCMHQMKGEVHCMDTLRMTTPRKNFLINPKFHEHKTLLIICK
;
A
#
# COMPACT_ATOMS: atom_id res chain seq x y z
N MET A 1 16.04 -12.11 5.98
CA MET A 1 14.64 -12.15 5.50
C MET A 1 13.76 -11.66 6.64
N SER A 2 13.39 -10.39 6.65
CA SER A 2 12.45 -9.86 7.65
C SER A 2 11.05 -10.34 7.27
N GLY A 3 10.45 -11.20 8.08
CA GLY A 3 9.09 -11.71 7.87
C GLY A 3 8.12 -11.07 8.86
N LEU A 4 7.06 -10.45 8.38
CA LEU A 4 5.93 -10.05 9.20
C LEU A 4 5.01 -11.26 9.36
N THR A 5 4.82 -11.78 10.58
CA THR A 5 3.89 -12.88 10.84
C THR A 5 2.52 -12.30 11.12
N ILE A 6 1.64 -12.29 10.11
CA ILE A 6 0.25 -11.85 10.28
C ILE A 6 -0.59 -13.07 10.62
N LYS A 7 -1.14 -13.11 11.83
CA LYS A 7 -2.16 -14.09 12.24
C LYS A 7 -3.54 -13.51 11.93
N GLY A 8 -4.31 -14.15 11.05
CA GLY A 8 -5.75 -13.90 10.91
C GLY A 8 -6.24 -13.89 9.47
N GLU A 9 -7.08 -14.85 9.13
CA GLU A 9 -7.78 -14.99 7.84
C GLU A 9 -9.01 -14.06 7.72
N ASP A 10 -8.94 -12.83 8.24
CA ASP A 10 -10.05 -11.88 8.09
C ASP A 10 -9.82 -10.99 6.86
N TRP A 11 -10.79 -11.00 5.94
CA TRP A 11 -10.79 -10.23 4.69
C TRP A 11 -10.76 -8.70 4.91
N ASP A 12 -11.08 -8.24 6.13
CA ASP A 12 -11.07 -6.83 6.53
C ASP A 12 -9.73 -6.38 7.15
N ASN A 13 -8.74 -7.28 7.20
CA ASN A 13 -7.42 -6.96 7.74
C ASN A 13 -6.64 -6.04 6.81
N LYS A 14 -6.00 -5.05 7.42
CA LYS A 14 -5.16 -4.05 6.75
C LYS A 14 -3.69 -4.29 7.10
N VAL A 15 -2.83 -4.30 6.10
CA VAL A 15 -1.38 -4.36 6.29
C VAL A 15 -0.83 -2.94 6.17
N ASN A 16 -0.23 -2.41 7.23
CA ASN A 16 0.24 -1.03 7.26
C ASN A 16 1.76 -0.94 7.39
N ASP A 17 2.36 -0.03 6.63
CA ASP A 17 3.78 0.32 6.67
C ASP A 17 3.94 1.84 6.75
N CYS A 18 4.43 2.34 7.89
CA CYS A 18 4.46 3.77 8.21
C CYS A 18 5.67 4.54 7.62
N ALA A 19 6.63 3.84 7.04
CA ALA A 19 7.80 4.40 6.36
C ALA A 19 8.16 3.49 5.19
N CYS A 20 7.20 3.35 4.27
CA CYS A 20 7.21 2.27 3.30
C CYS A 20 8.33 2.36 2.27
N GLY A 21 8.95 3.53 2.12
CA GLY A 21 9.98 3.81 1.14
C GLY A 21 9.45 3.48 -0.25
N SER A 22 9.87 2.34 -0.76
CA SER A 22 9.44 1.86 -2.06
C SER A 22 8.43 0.71 -2.03
N GLY A 23 7.87 0.39 -0.86
CA GLY A 23 6.80 -0.61 -0.69
C GLY A 23 7.27 -2.06 -0.70
N ARG A 24 8.58 -2.34 -0.61
CA ARG A 24 9.10 -3.73 -0.67
C ARG A 24 8.68 -4.58 0.51
N LEU A 25 8.49 -3.99 1.69
CA LEU A 25 7.95 -4.71 2.84
C LEU A 25 6.51 -5.17 2.55
N LEU A 26 5.65 -4.27 2.07
CA LEU A 26 4.28 -4.60 1.66
C LEU A 26 4.24 -5.66 0.53
N LEU A 27 5.13 -5.56 -0.47
CA LEU A 27 5.26 -6.58 -1.51
C LEU A 27 5.61 -7.96 -0.93
N SER A 28 6.52 -8.01 0.04
CA SER A 28 6.90 -9.27 0.68
C SER A 28 5.77 -9.83 1.56
N ALA A 29 5.01 -8.95 2.22
CA ALA A 29 3.86 -9.32 3.03
C ALA A 29 2.73 -9.91 2.18
N ASN A 30 2.53 -9.42 0.96
CA ASN A 30 1.48 -9.89 0.03
C ASN A 30 1.52 -11.40 -0.25
N LYS A 31 2.66 -12.07 -0.05
CA LYS A 31 2.75 -13.53 -0.15
C LYS A 31 1.88 -14.24 0.90
N PHE A 32 1.70 -13.62 2.06
CA PHE A 32 0.94 -14.13 3.19
C PHE A 32 -0.41 -13.44 3.36
N THR A 33 -0.56 -12.23 2.82
CA THR A 33 -1.75 -11.38 2.94
C THR A 33 -2.42 -11.12 1.60
N LYS A 34 -2.41 -12.14 0.73
CA LYS A 34 -3.09 -12.07 -0.55
C LYS A 34 -4.56 -11.71 -0.30
N ASP A 35 -5.05 -10.74 -1.07
CA ASP A 35 -6.40 -10.15 -0.98
C ASP A 35 -6.69 -9.18 0.17
N MET A 36 -5.76 -8.97 1.12
CA MET A 36 -5.88 -7.93 2.15
C MET A 36 -5.64 -6.52 1.57
N TYR A 37 -6.08 -5.51 2.31
CA TYR A 37 -5.88 -4.10 1.93
C TYR A 37 -4.54 -3.58 2.45
N HIS A 38 -3.68 -3.11 1.54
CA HIS A 38 -2.32 -2.67 1.89
C HIS A 38 -2.26 -1.14 1.99
N ILE A 39 -1.69 -0.63 3.08
CA ILE A 39 -1.54 0.80 3.36
C ILE A 39 -0.05 1.10 3.50
N GLY A 40 0.45 1.95 2.61
CA GLY A 40 1.81 2.49 2.70
C GLY A 40 1.77 3.96 3.07
N GLN A 41 2.72 4.42 3.88
CA GLN A 41 2.89 5.82 4.20
C GLN A 41 4.36 6.18 4.09
N ASP A 42 4.66 7.36 3.56
CA ASP A 42 6.02 7.87 3.50
C ASP A 42 6.05 9.40 3.55
N ILE A 43 7.10 9.96 4.14
CA ILE A 43 7.29 11.41 4.18
C ILE A 43 7.75 11.95 2.82
N ASP A 44 8.42 11.16 1.98
CA ASP A 44 8.88 11.60 0.66
C ASP A 44 7.85 11.26 -0.44
N MET A 45 7.58 12.24 -1.31
CA MET A 45 6.67 12.10 -2.45
C MET A 45 7.18 11.09 -3.49
N ILE A 46 8.50 11.02 -3.72
CA ILE A 46 9.12 10.10 -4.67
C ILE A 46 8.96 8.67 -4.15
N CYS A 47 9.20 8.45 -2.85
CA CYS A 47 8.95 7.18 -2.17
C CYS A 47 7.49 6.76 -2.31
N ALA A 48 6.55 7.66 -1.95
CA ALA A 48 5.12 7.38 -2.05
C ALA A 48 4.68 7.00 -3.49
N LYS A 49 5.17 7.71 -4.51
CA LYS A 49 4.91 7.38 -5.92
C LYS A 49 5.51 6.03 -6.32
N MET A 50 6.77 5.78 -5.93
CA MET A 50 7.47 4.54 -6.25
C MET A 50 6.76 3.34 -5.61
N ALA A 51 6.35 3.46 -4.34
CA ALA A 51 5.56 2.45 -3.65
C ALA A 51 4.23 2.22 -4.39
N ALA A 52 3.49 3.27 -4.74
CA ALA A 52 2.22 3.14 -5.46
C ALA A 52 2.37 2.39 -6.80
N ILE A 53 3.42 2.71 -7.58
CA ILE A 53 3.73 2.00 -8.84
C ILE A 53 4.05 0.52 -8.57
N ASN A 54 4.88 0.24 -7.57
CA ASN A 54 5.27 -1.13 -7.23
C ASN A 54 4.06 -1.98 -6.82
N LEU A 55 3.21 -1.47 -5.92
CA LEU A 55 1.98 -2.16 -5.51
C LEU A 55 1.02 -2.35 -6.70
N CYS A 56 0.86 -1.33 -7.55
CA CYS A 56 -0.01 -1.39 -8.73
C CYS A 56 0.43 -2.50 -9.70
N MET A 57 1.71 -2.54 -10.06
CA MET A 57 2.26 -3.53 -11.00
C MET A 57 2.21 -4.97 -10.48
N HIS A 58 2.19 -5.15 -9.16
CA HIS A 58 2.01 -6.46 -8.51
C HIS A 58 0.54 -6.81 -8.25
N GLN A 59 -0.40 -6.09 -8.87
CA GLN A 59 -1.84 -6.34 -8.80
C GLN A 59 -2.38 -6.31 -7.36
N MET A 60 -1.72 -5.57 -6.48
CA MET A 60 -2.16 -5.41 -5.10
C MET A 60 -3.29 -4.38 -5.01
N LYS A 61 -4.14 -4.51 -3.98
CA LYS A 61 -5.17 -3.54 -3.63
C LYS A 61 -4.73 -2.76 -2.40
N GLY A 62 -4.82 -1.43 -2.45
CA GLY A 62 -4.37 -0.62 -1.33
C GLY A 62 -4.36 0.88 -1.57
N GLU A 63 -3.69 1.58 -0.68
CA GLU A 63 -3.43 3.01 -0.77
C GLU A 63 -2.04 3.38 -0.26
N VAL A 64 -1.48 4.45 -0.82
CA VAL A 64 -0.22 5.03 -0.34
C VAL A 64 -0.42 6.52 -0.04
N HIS A 65 -0.02 6.95 1.15
CA HIS A 65 -0.15 8.31 1.64
C HIS A 65 1.22 8.99 1.75
N CYS A 66 1.35 10.20 1.21
CA CYS A 66 2.50 11.05 1.46
C CYS A 66 2.24 11.91 2.70
N MET A 67 2.72 11.49 3.87
CA MET A 67 2.45 12.14 5.15
C MET A 67 3.58 11.93 6.18
N ASP A 68 3.65 12.80 7.18
CA ASP A 68 4.45 12.55 8.38
C ASP A 68 3.63 11.64 9.32
N THR A 69 4.06 10.39 9.42
CA THR A 69 3.40 9.36 10.23
C THR A 69 3.66 9.51 11.72
N LEU A 70 4.76 10.15 12.13
CA LEU A 70 5.03 10.42 13.55
C LEU A 70 4.11 11.52 14.09
N ARG A 71 3.77 12.50 13.24
CA ARG A 71 2.89 13.62 13.59
C ARG A 71 1.42 13.39 13.24
N MET A 72 1.09 12.28 12.58
CA MET A 72 -0.26 11.97 12.09
C MET A 72 -0.86 13.13 11.27
N THR A 73 -0.03 13.80 10.46
CA THR A 73 -0.47 14.94 9.64
C THR A 73 -1.46 14.52 8.57
N THR A 74 -2.32 15.43 8.14
CA THR A 74 -3.13 15.22 6.94
C THR A 74 -2.22 14.89 5.74
N PRO A 75 -2.50 13.81 5.00
CA PRO A 75 -1.72 13.47 3.83
C PRO A 75 -1.67 14.59 2.80
N ARG A 76 -0.47 14.89 2.32
CA ARG A 76 -0.26 15.87 1.24
C ARG A 76 -0.75 15.34 -0.11
N LYS A 77 -0.66 14.02 -0.30
CA LYS A 77 -1.13 13.34 -1.50
C LYS A 77 -1.47 11.89 -1.19
N ASN A 78 -2.51 11.40 -1.84
CA ASN A 78 -2.99 10.04 -1.71
C ASN A 78 -2.98 9.33 -3.07
N PHE A 79 -2.55 8.07 -3.07
CA PHE A 79 -2.56 7.21 -4.24
C PHE A 79 -3.40 5.98 -3.93
N LEU A 80 -4.57 5.87 -4.56
CA LEU A 80 -5.38 4.65 -4.47
C LEU A 80 -4.91 3.67 -5.54
N ILE A 81 -4.62 2.45 -5.14
CA ILE A 81 -4.01 1.42 -5.97
C ILE A 81 -5.04 0.35 -6.29
N ASN A 82 -5.29 0.16 -7.59
CA ASN A 82 -6.23 -0.83 -8.12
C ASN A 82 -7.59 -0.86 -7.39
N PRO A 83 -8.24 0.31 -7.16
CA PRO A 83 -9.57 0.31 -6.56
C PRO A 83 -10.53 -0.43 -7.49
N LYS A 84 -11.37 -1.30 -6.92
CA LYS A 84 -12.38 -2.09 -7.67
C LYS A 84 -11.77 -2.86 -8.85
N PHE A 85 -10.60 -3.46 -8.67
CA PHE A 85 -9.92 -4.22 -9.72
C PHE A 85 -10.81 -5.29 -10.39
N HIS A 86 -11.72 -5.90 -9.63
CA HIS A 86 -12.71 -6.86 -10.15
C HIS A 86 -13.69 -6.27 -11.18
N GLU A 87 -13.99 -4.97 -11.09
CA GLU A 87 -14.90 -4.27 -12.00
C GLU A 87 -14.17 -3.85 -13.28
N HIS A 88 -13.01 -3.22 -13.15
CA HIS A 88 -12.31 -2.57 -14.27
C HIS A 88 -11.29 -3.47 -14.99
N LYS A 89 -10.82 -4.55 -14.34
CA LYS A 89 -9.79 -5.48 -14.83
C LYS A 89 -8.53 -4.80 -15.41
N THR A 90 -8.25 -3.59 -14.94
CA THR A 90 -7.16 -2.73 -15.45
C THR A 90 -6.35 -2.21 -14.27
N LEU A 91 -5.02 -2.23 -14.40
CA LEU A 91 -4.13 -1.69 -13.38
C LEU A 91 -4.16 -0.17 -13.44
N LEU A 92 -4.50 0.47 -12.33
CA LEU A 92 -4.66 1.92 -12.28
C LEU A 92 -4.33 2.48 -10.90
N ILE A 93 -3.82 3.72 -10.91
CA ILE A 93 -3.53 4.50 -9.71
C ILE A 93 -4.38 5.78 -9.79
N ILE A 94 -5.24 6.00 -8.80
CA ILE A 94 -6.00 7.24 -8.68
C ILE A 94 -5.26 8.18 -7.73
N CYS A 95 -4.81 9.31 -8.26
CA CYS A 95 -4.15 10.36 -7.50
C CYS A 95 -5.19 11.31 -6.88
N LYS A 96 -5.43 11.21 -5.58
CA LYS A 96 -6.26 12.14 -4.80
C LYS A 96 -5.39 13.22 -4.17
#